data_AF-A4NY69-F1
#
_entry.id   AF-A4NY69-F1
#
_cell.length_a   1.000
_cell.length_b   1.000
_cell.length_c   1.000
_cell.angle_alpha   90.00
_cell.angle_beta   90.00
_cell.angle_gamma   90.00
#
_symmetry.space_group_name_H-M   'P 1'
#
loop_
_entity.id
_entity.type
_entity.pdbx_description
1 polymer ?
#
loop_
_entity_poly.entity_id
_entity_poly.type
_entity_poly.pdbx_seq_one_letter_code
_entity_poly.pdbx_strand_id
1 'polypeptide(L)'
;MALELSDIRQQITQIDRSLLKLLSERHRLAFDVVRSKEISQKALRDVAREQQLLQELVQFAENENYQLEAQYITSIFQKIIEDSVLTQQVYLQNKLNEQRNQNLHIAFLGKRGSYSNLAARNYAARYQKQFVELGCQSFEQVFEKVQTGEADFGVLPLENTTSGAINEVYDLLQHTDLSLVGSWHIQSNTAYLSMIRQI
;
A
#
# COMPACT_ATOMS: atom_id res chain seq x y z
N MET A 1 -10.44 6.57 -57.00
CA MET A 1 -11.60 5.74 -56.60
C MET A 1 -11.69 5.80 -55.10
N ALA A 2 -12.87 6.09 -54.55
CA ALA A 2 -13.07 6.00 -53.10
C ALA A 2 -12.90 4.53 -52.68
N LEU A 3 -12.19 4.27 -51.58
CA LEU A 3 -12.09 2.94 -51.00
C LEU A 3 -13.49 2.49 -50.56
N GLU A 4 -13.79 1.20 -50.75
CA GLU A 4 -15.01 0.61 -50.22
C GLU A 4 -15.03 0.70 -48.68
N LEU A 5 -16.21 0.94 -48.11
CA LEU A 5 -16.37 1.16 -46.68
C LEU A 5 -15.85 -0.03 -45.84
N SER A 6 -16.00 -1.25 -46.35
CA SER A 6 -15.47 -2.47 -45.72
C SER A 6 -13.96 -2.40 -45.56
N ASP A 7 -13.26 -1.94 -46.60
CA ASP A 7 -11.81 -1.96 -46.68
C ASP A 7 -11.23 -0.88 -45.76
N ILE A 8 -11.87 0.29 -45.70
CA ILE A 8 -11.52 1.36 -44.75
C ILE A 8 -11.64 0.84 -43.30
N ARG A 9 -12.76 0.16 -42.96
CA ARG A 9 -12.97 -0.38 -41.61
C ARG A 9 -11.95 -1.45 -41.23
N GLN A 10 -11.55 -2.28 -42.19
CA GLN A 10 -10.49 -3.28 -41.98
C GLN A 10 -9.13 -2.61 -41.71
N GLN A 11 -8.80 -1.55 -42.46
CA GLN A 11 -7.57 -0.78 -42.22
C GLN A 11 -7.57 -0.11 -40.83
N ILE A 12 -8.69 0.50 -40.43
CA ILE A 12 -8.83 1.08 -39.07
C ILE A 12 -8.65 0.01 -38.01
N THR A 13 -9.31 -1.14 -38.15
CA THR A 13 -9.18 -2.26 -37.20
C THR A 13 -7.73 -2.73 -37.08
N GLN A 14 -6.97 -2.73 -38.17
CA GLN A 14 -5.56 -3.10 -38.15
C GLN A 14 -4.70 -2.05 -37.43
N ILE A 15 -4.99 -0.76 -37.61
CA ILE A 15 -4.35 0.33 -36.87
C ILE A 15 -4.66 0.20 -35.38
N ASP A 16 -5.92 -0.04 -35.00
CA ASP A 16 -6.33 -0.20 -33.60
C ASP A 16 -5.59 -1.35 -32.91
N ARG A 17 -5.40 -2.48 -33.61
CA ARG A 17 -4.60 -3.61 -33.10
C ARG A 17 -3.14 -3.23 -32.89
N SER A 18 -2.56 -2.46 -33.81
CA SER A 18 -1.20 -1.93 -33.66
C SER A 18 -1.10 -0.95 -32.49
N LEU A 19 -2.09 -0.08 -32.29
CA LEU A 19 -2.16 0.83 -31.15
C LEU A 19 -2.22 0.06 -29.83
N LEU A 20 -3.05 -0.98 -29.73
CA LEU A 20 -3.11 -1.84 -28.54
C LEU A 20 -1.76 -2.50 -28.23
N LYS A 21 -1.06 -2.98 -29.27
CA LYS A 21 0.27 -3.56 -29.13
C LYS A 21 1.27 -2.52 -28.60
N LEU A 22 1.32 -1.33 -29.20
CA LEU A 22 2.22 -0.25 -28.80
C LEU A 22 1.92 0.26 -27.37
N LEU A 23 0.65 0.38 -27.00
CA LEU A 23 0.24 0.75 -25.65
C LEU A 23 0.69 -0.31 -24.63
N SER A 24 0.54 -1.60 -24.95
CA SER A 24 1.02 -2.69 -24.10
C SER A 24 2.55 -2.66 -23.92
N GLU A 25 3.30 -2.44 -24.99
CA GLU A 25 4.75 -2.30 -24.94
C GLU A 25 5.18 -1.10 -24.08
N ARG A 26 4.49 0.04 -24.25
CA ARG A 26 4.72 1.24 -23.43
C ARG A 26 4.38 1.00 -21.96
N HIS A 27 3.29 0.30 -21.67
CA HIS A 27 2.87 -0.05 -20.32
C HIS A 27 3.93 -0.93 -19.62
N ARG A 28 4.55 -1.87 -20.35
CA ARG A 28 5.71 -2.65 -19.85
C ARG A 28 6.89 -1.74 -19.48
N LEU A 29 7.22 -0.77 -20.31
CA LEU A 29 8.28 0.21 -20.00
C LEU A 29 7.93 1.09 -18.79
N ALA A 30 6.65 1.43 -18.61
CA ALA A 30 6.20 2.17 -17.44
C ALA A 30 6.45 1.39 -16.13
N PHE A 31 6.35 0.05 -16.14
CA PHE A 31 6.76 -0.78 -14.99
C PHE A 31 8.27 -0.72 -14.75
N ASP A 32 9.08 -0.82 -15.79
CA ASP A 32 10.55 -0.74 -15.66
C ASP A 32 10.99 0.62 -15.09
N VAL A 33 10.28 1.70 -15.45
CA VAL A 33 10.49 3.05 -14.86
C VAL A 33 10.24 3.05 -13.35
N VAL A 34 9.20 2.37 -12.84
CA VAL A 34 8.96 2.30 -11.38
C VAL A 34 10.11 1.64 -10.66
N ARG A 35 10.57 0.49 -11.18
CA ARG A 35 11.66 -0.27 -10.58
C ARG A 35 12.94 0.56 -10.54
N SER A 36 13.18 1.37 -11.56
CA SER A 36 14.32 2.31 -11.60
C SER A 36 14.15 3.51 -10.65
N LYS A 37 12.95 4.09 -10.57
CA LYS A 37 12.63 5.20 -9.65
C LYS A 37 12.70 4.78 -8.18
N GLU A 38 12.37 3.52 -7.88
CA GLU A 38 12.50 2.93 -6.55
C GLU A 38 13.96 2.98 -6.06
N ILE A 39 14.89 2.53 -6.91
CA ILE A 39 16.33 2.52 -6.58
C ILE A 39 16.88 3.94 -6.40
N SER A 40 16.40 4.88 -7.20
CA SER A 40 16.86 6.28 -7.20
C SER A 40 16.10 7.20 -6.23
N GLN A 41 15.11 6.68 -5.50
CA GLN A 41 14.24 7.43 -4.58
C GLN A 41 13.61 8.69 -5.20
N LYS A 42 13.35 8.68 -6.51
CA LYS A 42 12.72 9.81 -7.21
C LYS A 42 11.20 9.77 -7.07
N ALA A 43 10.59 10.94 -7.10
CA ALA A 43 9.14 11.08 -7.09
C ALA A 43 8.50 10.32 -8.26
N LEU A 44 7.35 9.69 -7.98
CA LEU A 44 6.64 8.88 -8.96
C LEU A 44 6.10 9.73 -10.11
N ARG A 45 5.59 10.93 -9.80
CA ARG A 45 5.13 11.90 -10.80
C ARG A 45 6.15 13.02 -11.01
N ASP A 46 6.48 13.29 -12.26
CA ASP A 46 7.39 14.35 -12.66
C ASP A 46 6.67 15.26 -13.66
N VAL A 47 6.02 16.30 -13.13
CA VAL A 47 5.16 17.19 -13.92
C VAL A 47 5.97 17.95 -14.98
N ALA A 48 7.22 18.32 -14.68
CA ALA A 48 8.08 19.01 -15.62
C ALA A 48 8.44 18.09 -16.80
N ARG A 49 8.80 16.84 -16.53
CA ARG A 49 9.07 15.85 -17.58
C ARG A 49 7.83 15.51 -18.41
N GLU A 50 6.65 15.42 -17.78
CA GLU A 50 5.37 15.21 -18.45
C GLU A 50 5.04 16.36 -19.42
N GLN A 51 5.17 17.61 -18.97
CA GLN A 51 4.96 18.80 -19.81
C GLN A 51 5.94 18.84 -20.99
N GLN A 52 7.22 18.55 -20.74
CA GLN A 52 8.23 18.50 -21.80
C GLN A 52 7.91 17.43 -22.84
N LEU A 53 7.48 16.23 -22.42
CA LEU A 53 7.08 15.15 -23.34
C LEU A 53 5.90 15.57 -24.22
N LEU A 54 4.87 16.22 -23.65
CA LEU A 54 3.71 16.65 -24.42
C LEU A 54 4.10 17.69 -25.48
N GLN A 55 4.95 18.66 -25.13
CA GLN A 55 5.48 19.65 -26.07
C GLN A 55 6.30 18.98 -27.18
N GLU A 56 7.17 18.03 -26.82
CA GLU A 56 7.98 17.26 -27.77
C GLU A 56 7.12 16.48 -28.78
N LEU A 57 6.03 15.86 -28.31
CA LEU A 57 5.11 15.10 -29.18
C LEU A 57 4.32 15.98 -30.15
N VAL A 58 3.89 17.16 -29.70
CA VAL A 58 3.22 18.14 -30.58
C VAL A 58 4.19 18.61 -31.66
N GLN A 59 5.41 19.01 -31.27
CA GLN A 59 6.43 19.44 -32.23
C GLN A 59 6.81 18.33 -33.21
N PHE A 60 6.91 17.08 -32.74
CA PHE A 60 7.19 15.93 -33.59
C PHE A 60 6.10 15.70 -34.63
N ALA A 61 4.82 15.77 -34.22
CA ALA A 61 3.69 15.62 -35.14
C ALA A 61 3.65 16.73 -36.21
N GLU A 62 3.98 17.97 -35.84
CA GLU A 62 4.09 19.09 -36.78
C GLU A 62 5.23 18.86 -37.79
N ASN A 63 6.40 18.44 -37.33
CA ASN A 63 7.57 18.20 -38.18
C ASN A 63 7.34 17.06 -39.18
N GLU A 64 6.66 16.00 -38.76
CA GLU A 64 6.29 14.86 -39.60
C GLU A 64 5.04 15.14 -40.47
N ASN A 65 4.43 16.32 -40.33
CA ASN A 65 3.21 16.73 -41.01
C ASN A 65 2.05 15.74 -40.80
N TYR A 66 1.97 15.16 -39.60
CA TYR A 66 0.80 14.41 -39.16
C TYR A 66 -0.33 15.41 -38.94
N GLN A 67 -1.42 15.29 -39.70
CA GLN A 67 -2.57 16.20 -39.69
C GLN A 67 -3.41 16.05 -38.40
N LEU A 68 -2.78 16.24 -37.24
CA LEU A 68 -3.33 16.07 -35.91
C LEU A 68 -3.24 17.39 -35.15
N GLU A 69 -4.34 17.79 -34.53
CA GLU A 69 -4.38 19.00 -33.70
C GLU A 69 -3.59 18.80 -32.39
N ALA A 70 -2.86 19.83 -31.97
CA ALA A 70 -2.06 19.79 -30.74
C ALA A 70 -2.88 19.42 -29.49
N GLN A 71 -4.12 19.92 -29.39
CA GLN A 71 -5.03 19.60 -28.29
C GLN A 71 -5.41 18.11 -28.27
N TYR A 72 -5.63 17.51 -29.45
CA TYR A 72 -5.96 16.10 -29.58
C TYR A 72 -4.79 15.22 -29.10
N ILE A 73 -3.58 15.50 -29.58
CA ILE A 73 -2.34 14.80 -29.15
C ILE A 73 -2.20 14.90 -27.63
N THR A 74 -2.28 16.12 -27.09
CA THR A 74 -2.14 16.38 -25.65
C THR A 74 -3.15 15.56 -24.84
N SER A 75 -4.42 15.55 -25.25
CA SER A 75 -5.49 14.85 -24.54
C SER A 75 -5.28 13.33 -24.49
N ILE A 76 -4.78 12.73 -25.58
CA ILE A 76 -4.52 11.30 -25.65
C ILE A 76 -3.31 10.94 -24.79
N PHE A 77 -2.20 11.66 -24.95
CA PHE A 77 -0.98 11.33 -24.24
C PHE A 77 -1.08 11.64 -22.74
N GLN A 78 -1.87 12.62 -22.31
CA GLN A 78 -2.21 12.81 -20.91
C GLN A 78 -2.88 11.58 -20.30
N LYS A 79 -3.90 11.01 -20.96
CA LYS A 79 -4.56 9.77 -20.48
C LYS A 79 -3.58 8.59 -20.41
N ILE A 80 -2.70 8.45 -21.40
CA ILE A 80 -1.69 7.40 -21.42
C ILE A 80 -0.66 7.58 -20.28
N ILE A 81 -0.28 8.83 -19.97
CA ILE A 81 0.57 9.15 -18.81
C ILE A 81 -0.15 8.86 -17.50
N GLU A 82 -1.41 9.27 -17.36
CA GLU A 82 -2.24 9.00 -16.18
C GLU A 82 -2.37 7.51 -15.90
N ASP A 83 -2.69 6.69 -16.91
CA ASP A 83 -2.73 5.23 -16.81
C ASP A 83 -1.40 4.65 -16.31
N SER A 84 -0.28 5.22 -16.79
CA SER A 84 1.04 4.81 -16.33
C SER A 84 1.17 5.12 -14.85
N VAL A 85 0.99 6.38 -14.43
CA VAL A 85 1.10 6.81 -13.03
C VAL A 85 0.23 5.94 -12.10
N LEU A 86 -1.01 5.65 -12.49
CA LEU A 86 -1.91 4.78 -11.73
C LEU A 86 -1.37 3.36 -11.58
N THR A 87 -0.92 2.75 -12.68
CA THR A 87 -0.31 1.42 -12.66
C THR A 87 0.92 1.36 -11.74
N GLN A 88 1.75 2.41 -11.78
CA GLN A 88 2.92 2.53 -10.94
C GLN A 88 2.55 2.62 -9.45
N GLN A 89 1.51 3.38 -9.11
CA GLN A 89 0.98 3.49 -7.75
C GLN A 89 0.45 2.14 -7.25
N VAL A 90 -0.33 1.44 -8.07
CA VAL A 90 -0.88 0.11 -7.74
C VAL A 90 0.24 -0.89 -7.47
N TYR A 91 1.29 -0.89 -8.30
CA TYR A 91 2.47 -1.76 -8.07
C TYR A 91 3.14 -1.49 -6.72
N LEU A 92 3.41 -0.23 -6.41
CA LEU A 92 4.05 0.13 -5.13
C LEU A 92 3.12 -0.18 -3.95
N GLN A 93 1.83 0.08 -4.07
CA GLN A 93 0.85 -0.22 -3.03
C GLN A 93 0.76 -1.73 -2.77
N ASN A 94 0.69 -2.55 -3.82
CA ASN A 94 0.67 -4.01 -3.68
C ASN A 94 1.94 -4.52 -3.02
N LYS A 95 3.11 -4.00 -3.40
CA LYS A 95 4.39 -4.35 -2.77
C LYS A 95 4.44 -3.95 -1.28
N LEU A 96 3.93 -2.77 -0.93
CA LEU A 96 3.81 -2.34 0.47
C LEU A 96 2.87 -3.27 1.25
N ASN A 97 1.76 -3.68 0.66
CA ASN A 97 0.83 -4.65 1.25
C ASN A 97 1.46 -6.04 1.42
N GLU A 98 2.24 -6.51 0.44
CA GLU A 98 2.99 -7.76 0.53
C GLU A 98 4.03 -7.70 1.66
N GLN A 99 4.80 -6.61 1.77
CA GLN A 99 5.73 -6.42 2.88
C GLN A 99 5.01 -6.37 4.23
N ARG A 100 3.85 -5.70 4.31
CA ARG A 100 3.03 -5.70 5.51
C ARG A 100 2.59 -7.12 5.87
N ASN A 101 2.17 -7.92 4.90
CA ASN A 101 1.76 -9.32 5.12
C ASN A 101 2.93 -10.24 5.52
N GLN A 102 4.16 -9.92 5.13
CA GLN A 102 5.38 -10.66 5.55
C GLN A 102 5.80 -10.31 6.98
N ASN A 103 5.42 -9.13 7.46
CA ASN A 103 5.70 -8.66 8.81
C ASN A 103 4.56 -9.02 9.77
N LEU A 104 4.89 -9.10 11.05
CA LEU A 104 3.92 -9.23 12.13
C LEU A 104 4.00 -7.98 12.99
N HIS A 105 2.95 -7.16 12.95
CA HIS A 105 2.86 -5.90 13.68
C HIS A 105 2.13 -6.15 15.00
N ILE A 106 2.78 -5.86 16.13
CA ILE A 106 2.12 -5.97 17.44
C ILE A 106 2.21 -4.64 18.18
N ALA A 107 1.04 -4.10 18.51
CA ALA A 107 0.88 -2.93 19.35
C ALA A 107 0.97 -3.28 20.82
N PHE A 108 1.64 -2.45 21.61
CA PHE A 108 1.76 -2.65 23.06
C PHE A 108 1.89 -1.31 23.78
N LEU A 109 1.44 -1.26 25.03
CA LEU A 109 1.61 -0.08 25.86
C LEU A 109 3.09 0.14 26.27
N GLY A 110 3.56 1.36 26.09
CA GLY A 110 4.89 1.81 26.50
C GLY A 110 5.97 1.66 25.43
N LYS A 111 7.23 1.81 25.86
CA LYS A 111 8.41 1.79 24.98
C LYS A 111 9.06 0.40 24.93
N ARG A 112 10.03 0.23 24.00
CA ARG A 112 10.88 -0.96 23.93
C ARG A 112 11.47 -1.31 25.30
N GLY A 113 11.42 -2.59 25.65
CA GLY A 113 11.83 -3.09 26.97
C GLY A 113 10.75 -3.05 28.06
N SER A 114 9.54 -2.56 27.79
CA SER A 114 8.41 -2.74 28.70
C SER A 114 8.00 -4.21 28.80
N TYR A 115 7.27 -4.58 29.86
CA TYR A 115 6.72 -5.93 30.00
C TYR A 115 5.81 -6.32 28.83
N SER A 116 4.98 -5.38 28.36
CA SER A 116 4.12 -5.58 27.19
C SER A 116 4.94 -5.76 25.90
N ASN A 117 6.08 -5.08 25.76
CA ASN A 117 7.02 -5.32 24.65
C ASN A 117 7.64 -6.72 24.70
N LEU A 118 8.03 -7.20 25.89
CA LEU A 118 8.58 -8.54 26.05
C LEU A 118 7.55 -9.62 25.70
N ALA A 119 6.30 -9.45 26.15
CA ALA A 119 5.21 -10.33 25.79
C ALA A 119 4.92 -10.31 24.28
N ALA A 120 4.94 -9.13 23.65
CA ALA A 120 4.81 -8.99 22.20
C ALA A 120 5.90 -9.78 21.46
N ARG A 121 7.18 -9.64 21.86
CA ARG A 121 8.32 -10.37 21.26
C ARG A 121 8.16 -11.89 21.40
N ASN A 122 7.77 -12.36 22.58
CA ASN A 122 7.59 -13.79 22.83
C ASN A 122 6.41 -14.37 22.05
N TYR A 123 5.32 -13.62 21.90
CA TYR A 123 4.20 -14.01 21.05
C TYR A 123 4.60 -14.02 19.57
N ALA A 124 5.34 -13.00 19.12
CA ALA A 124 5.83 -12.89 17.75
C ALA A 124 6.78 -14.03 17.36
N ALA A 125 7.60 -14.52 18.28
CA ALA A 125 8.53 -15.64 18.05
C ALA A 125 7.81 -16.95 17.63
N ARG A 126 6.49 -17.05 17.84
CA ARG A 126 5.68 -18.19 17.37
C ARG A 126 5.41 -18.15 15.86
N TYR A 127 5.60 -16.99 15.23
CA TYR A 127 5.38 -16.76 13.81
C TYR A 127 6.72 -16.69 13.07
N GLN A 128 6.78 -17.28 11.87
CA GLN A 128 7.94 -17.17 10.98
C GLN A 128 7.88 -15.85 10.17
N LYS A 129 7.63 -14.73 10.85
CA LYS A 129 7.49 -13.40 10.26
C LYS A 129 8.44 -12.41 10.92
N GLN A 130 8.85 -11.36 10.21
CA GLN A 130 9.64 -10.29 10.82
C GLN A 130 8.77 -9.51 11.80
N PHE A 131 9.24 -9.38 13.04
CA PHE A 131 8.50 -8.70 14.09
C PHE A 131 8.66 -7.17 13.99
N VAL A 132 7.53 -6.45 13.94
CA VAL A 132 7.48 -4.98 13.96
C VAL A 132 6.77 -4.52 15.23
N GLU A 133 7.47 -3.68 16.00
CA GLU A 133 7.04 -3.20 17.31
C GLU A 133 6.33 -1.86 17.21
N LEU A 134 5.07 -1.79 17.67
CA LEU A 134 4.29 -0.55 17.71
C LEU A 134 4.06 -0.12 19.17
N GLY A 135 4.93 0.75 19.68
CA GLY A 135 4.80 1.31 21.03
C GLY A 135 3.68 2.37 21.09
N CYS A 136 2.74 2.19 22.00
CA CYS A 136 1.57 3.06 22.19
C CYS A 136 1.64 3.82 23.52
N GLN A 137 0.99 4.99 23.59
CA GLN A 137 0.98 5.83 24.78
C GLN A 137 -0.21 5.55 25.72
N SER A 138 -1.28 4.95 25.20
CA SER A 138 -2.48 4.58 25.97
C SER A 138 -3.06 3.25 25.45
N PHE A 139 -4.04 2.68 26.18
CA PHE A 139 -4.72 1.47 25.72
C PHE A 139 -5.59 1.76 24.50
N GLU A 140 -6.28 2.90 24.44
CA GLU A 140 -7.09 3.30 23.28
C GLU A 140 -6.27 3.28 21.99
N GLN A 141 -5.02 3.75 22.03
CA GLN A 141 -4.14 3.68 20.87
C GLN A 141 -3.81 2.24 20.46
N VAL A 142 -3.68 1.31 21.41
CA VAL A 142 -3.49 -0.12 21.10
C VAL A 142 -4.74 -0.67 20.41
N PHE A 143 -5.94 -0.39 20.93
CA PHE A 143 -7.21 -0.81 20.31
C PHE A 143 -7.38 -0.21 18.91
N GLU A 144 -7.18 1.10 18.76
CA GLU A 144 -7.29 1.82 17.48
C GLU A 144 -6.36 1.22 16.42
N LYS A 145 -5.09 0.95 16.77
CA LYS A 145 -4.14 0.34 15.83
C LYS A 145 -4.55 -1.05 15.40
N VAL A 146 -5.17 -1.85 16.27
CA VAL A 146 -5.67 -3.18 15.89
C VAL A 146 -6.93 -3.07 15.04
N GLN A 147 -7.87 -2.19 15.38
CA GLN A 147 -9.13 -1.99 14.63
C GLN A 147 -8.92 -1.39 13.23
N THR A 148 -7.93 -0.51 13.08
CA THR A 148 -7.56 0.08 11.77
C THR A 148 -6.68 -0.86 10.95
N GLY A 149 -6.25 -1.98 11.53
CA GLY A 149 -5.34 -2.94 10.93
C GLY A 149 -3.87 -2.50 10.92
N GLU A 150 -3.52 -1.34 11.48
CA GLU A 150 -2.12 -0.94 11.62
C GLU A 150 -1.28 -1.97 12.41
N ALA A 151 -1.92 -2.65 13.37
CA ALA A 151 -1.37 -3.79 14.11
C ALA A 151 -2.18 -5.07 13.85
N ASP A 152 -1.49 -6.20 13.66
CA ASP A 152 -2.11 -7.52 13.56
C ASP A 152 -2.62 -8.01 14.93
N PHE A 153 -1.93 -7.61 16.01
CA PHE A 153 -2.28 -7.93 17.38
C PHE A 153 -2.00 -6.76 18.32
N GLY A 154 -2.73 -6.69 19.44
CA GLY A 154 -2.46 -5.77 20.54
C GLY A 154 -2.16 -6.53 21.83
N VAL A 155 -1.18 -6.09 22.63
CA VAL A 155 -0.89 -6.64 23.96
C VAL A 155 -1.56 -5.77 25.02
N LEU A 156 -2.46 -6.37 25.79
CA LEU A 156 -3.18 -5.70 26.86
C LEU A 156 -3.02 -6.45 28.20
N PRO A 157 -2.76 -5.75 29.30
CA PRO A 157 -2.82 -6.34 30.63
C PRO A 157 -4.28 -6.47 31.08
N LEU A 158 -4.70 -7.68 31.43
CA LEU A 158 -6.03 -7.94 32.01
C LEU A 158 -5.99 -7.80 33.53
N GLU A 159 -4.92 -8.25 34.16
CA GLU A 159 -4.76 -8.19 35.62
C GLU A 159 -3.31 -7.86 36.00
N ASN A 160 -3.14 -7.11 37.09
CA ASN A 160 -1.86 -6.93 37.76
C ASN A 160 -2.00 -7.18 39.27
N THR A 161 -0.89 -7.51 39.93
CA THR A 161 -0.88 -7.78 41.39
C THR A 161 -1.26 -6.60 42.26
N THR A 162 -1.01 -5.38 41.78
CA THR A 162 -1.14 -4.17 42.59
C THR A 162 -2.56 -3.59 42.57
N SER A 163 -3.28 -3.74 41.46
CA SER A 163 -4.58 -3.11 41.23
C SER A 163 -5.67 -4.11 40.85
N GLY A 164 -5.34 -5.39 40.68
CA GLY A 164 -6.28 -6.42 40.27
C GLY A 164 -6.63 -6.30 38.79
N ALA A 165 -7.89 -6.53 38.45
CA ALA A 165 -8.41 -6.38 37.09
C ALA A 165 -8.27 -4.93 36.60
N ILE A 166 -7.80 -4.76 35.36
CA ILE A 166 -7.63 -3.43 34.75
C ILE A 166 -8.92 -3.08 34.01
N ASN A 167 -9.84 -2.44 34.73
CA ASN A 167 -11.19 -2.11 34.23
C ASN A 167 -11.18 -1.35 32.89
N GLU A 168 -10.22 -0.43 32.70
CA GLU A 168 -10.07 0.34 31.46
C GLU A 168 -9.94 -0.57 30.22
N VAL A 169 -9.24 -1.69 30.33
CA VAL A 169 -9.11 -2.67 29.24
C VAL A 169 -10.42 -3.42 28.99
N TYR A 170 -11.16 -3.75 30.04
CA TYR A 170 -12.47 -4.42 29.93
C TYR A 170 -13.55 -3.49 29.36
N ASP A 171 -13.52 -2.21 29.72
CA ASP A 171 -14.43 -1.19 29.20
C ASP A 171 -14.19 -0.98 27.71
N LEU A 172 -12.93 -0.88 27.29
CA LEU A 172 -12.58 -0.76 25.88
C LEU A 172 -12.96 -2.02 25.08
N LEU A 173 -12.73 -3.22 25.62
CA LEU A 173 -13.15 -4.48 24.97
C LEU A 173 -14.66 -4.51 24.68
N GLN A 174 -15.50 -4.02 25.58
CA GLN A 174 -16.96 -4.00 25.40
C GLN A 174 -17.43 -3.12 24.23
N HIS A 175 -16.60 -2.16 23.81
CA HIS A 175 -16.92 -1.22 22.74
C HIS A 175 -16.25 -1.57 21.41
N THR A 176 -15.68 -2.77 21.27
CA THR A 176 -14.98 -3.20 20.06
C THR A 176 -15.34 -4.63 19.65
N ASP A 177 -15.19 -4.94 18.37
CA ASP A 177 -15.33 -6.31 17.83
C ASP A 177 -14.03 -7.12 17.96
N LEU A 178 -13.11 -6.71 18.84
CA LEU A 178 -11.83 -7.39 19.01
C LEU A 178 -11.98 -8.62 19.90
N SER A 179 -11.27 -9.68 19.54
CA SER A 179 -11.28 -10.95 20.26
C SER A 179 -9.95 -11.21 20.96
N LEU A 180 -10.02 -11.82 22.15
CA LEU A 180 -8.85 -12.30 22.87
C LEU A 180 -8.37 -13.62 22.25
N VAL A 181 -7.13 -13.64 21.76
CA VAL A 181 -6.56 -14.74 20.93
C VAL A 181 -5.31 -15.37 21.53
N GLY A 182 -4.94 -15.01 22.75
CA GLY A 182 -3.85 -15.64 23.49
C GLY A 182 -3.61 -14.96 24.83
N SER A 183 -3.02 -15.69 25.77
CA SER A 183 -2.64 -15.18 27.09
C SER A 183 -1.18 -15.47 27.41
N TRP A 184 -0.58 -14.61 28.23
CA TRP A 184 0.80 -14.71 28.69
C TRP A 184 0.91 -14.28 30.14
N HIS A 185 1.63 -15.07 30.93
CA HIS A 185 1.79 -14.84 32.37
C HIS A 185 3.24 -14.49 32.70
N ILE A 186 3.46 -13.33 33.33
CA ILE A 186 4.79 -12.87 33.74
C ILE A 186 5.02 -13.22 35.21
N GLN A 187 5.84 -14.25 35.47
CA GLN A 187 6.09 -14.79 36.81
C GLN A 187 6.74 -13.81 37.79
N SER A 188 7.52 -12.82 37.31
CA SER A 188 8.25 -11.91 38.21
C SER A 188 7.41 -10.77 38.79
N ASN A 189 6.21 -10.52 38.26
CA ASN A 189 5.34 -9.42 38.71
C ASN A 189 3.84 -9.83 38.82
N THR A 190 3.53 -11.09 38.53
CA THR A 190 2.18 -11.70 38.45
C THR A 190 1.19 -10.79 37.71
N ALA A 191 1.52 -10.48 36.45
CA ALA A 191 0.65 -9.77 35.52
C ALA A 191 0.14 -10.73 34.44
N TYR A 192 -1.17 -10.68 34.16
CA TYR A 192 -1.82 -11.42 33.08
C TYR A 192 -1.95 -10.51 31.87
N LEU A 193 -1.26 -10.87 30.79
CA LEU A 193 -1.34 -10.18 29.51
C LEU A 193 -2.13 -11.03 28.52
N SER A 194 -2.93 -10.39 27.68
CA SER A 194 -3.66 -11.03 26.60
C SER A 194 -3.44 -10.33 25.28
N MET A 195 -3.54 -11.13 24.21
CA MET A 195 -3.45 -10.67 22.83
C MET A 195 -4.86 -10.41 22.31
N ILE A 196 -5.09 -9.23 21.75
CA ILE A 196 -6.32 -8.90 21.02
C ILE A 196 -6.07 -8.92 19.51
N ARG A 197 -7.07 -9.33 18.74
CA ARG A 197 -7.07 -9.30 17.27
C ARG A 197 -8.49 -9.14 16.73
N GLN A 198 -8.62 -8.50 15.58
CA GLN A 198 -9.88 -8.48 14.82
C GLN A 198 -10.00 -9.79 14.01
N ILE A 199 -11.09 -10.53 14.22
CA ILE A 199 -11.39 -11.82 13.56
C ILE A 199 -12.24 -11.60 12.31
#